data_AF-A0A2V5X0W1-F1
#
_entry.id   AF-A0A2V5X0W1-F1
#
_cell.length_a   1.000
_cell.length_b   1.000
_cell.length_c   1.000
_cell.angle_alpha   90.00
_cell.angle_beta   90.00
_cell.angle_gamma   90.00
#
_symmetry.space_group_name_H-M   'P 1'
#
loop_
_entity.id
_entity.type
_entity.pdbx_description
1 polymer ?
#
loop_
_entity_poly.entity_id
_entity_poly.type
_entity_poly.pdbx_seq_one_letter_code
_entity_poly.pdbx_strand_id
1 'polypeptide(L)'
;MIPMKIPTLTGERFHLRQLNRLFLFLLFALSASLGTQTAARAGNVYVDRTLQAQLATLGPIAQIQAVVNFDPAVRSGAALASAIRNLGAGTITFHNLDSVGVLATPGQINAVARLAGVTGIYANRQLTYFMPEANSYIGADAAWHTLGITGKGIGVAILDSGIDGTHPDLAFGSKTVQNVKIVFNQEDVFTTAGKPATESLFVEGLADT
;
A
#
# COMPACT_ATOMS: atom_id res chain seq x y z
N MET A 1 -9.17 -88.22 23.88
CA MET A 1 -8.30 -87.10 24.30
C MET A 1 -7.02 -87.20 23.49
N ILE A 2 -6.80 -86.25 22.58
CA ILE A 2 -5.80 -86.29 21.52
C ILE A 2 -4.53 -85.56 22.01
N PRO A 3 -3.32 -86.15 21.94
CA PRO A 3 -2.11 -85.49 22.41
C PRO A 3 -1.61 -84.44 21.40
N MET A 4 -1.39 -83.22 21.90
CA MET A 4 -0.88 -82.07 21.15
C MET A 4 0.64 -82.22 20.93
N LYS A 5 1.05 -82.26 19.66
CA LYS A 5 2.43 -82.46 19.21
C LYS A 5 3.08 -81.10 18.98
N ILE A 6 4.13 -80.78 19.75
CA ILE A 6 4.93 -79.55 19.64
C ILE A 6 5.92 -79.72 18.47
N PRO A 7 6.01 -78.79 17.50
CA PRO A 7 7.02 -78.88 16.45
C PRO A 7 8.36 -78.29 16.92
N THR A 8 9.40 -79.12 16.84
CA THR A 8 10.82 -78.73 16.91
C THR A 8 11.24 -78.13 15.56
N LEU A 9 11.67 -76.86 15.55
CA LEU A 9 12.31 -76.25 14.40
C LEU A 9 13.83 -76.34 14.56
N THR A 10 14.44 -77.22 13.78
CA THR A 10 15.88 -77.40 13.59
C THR A 10 16.46 -76.25 12.76
N GLY A 11 17.62 -75.73 13.18
CA GLY A 11 18.28 -74.59 12.56
C GLY A 11 19.04 -74.87 11.27
N GLU A 12 19.17 -73.82 10.48
CA GLU A 12 20.13 -73.62 9.39
C GLU A 12 20.79 -72.23 9.59
N ARG A 13 22.01 -72.07 9.08
CA ARG A 13 23.12 -71.36 9.74
C ARG A 13 23.33 -69.90 9.29
N PHE A 14 23.82 -69.11 10.27
CA PHE A 14 24.82 -68.02 10.18
C PHE A 14 24.86 -67.09 8.96
N HIS A 15 24.67 -65.79 9.23
CA HIS A 15 25.71 -64.80 8.93
C HIS A 15 25.68 -63.64 9.95
N LEU A 16 26.68 -63.62 10.83
CA LEU A 16 26.99 -62.54 11.75
C LEU A 16 28.07 -61.67 11.10
N ARG A 17 27.74 -60.43 10.73
CA ARG A 17 28.69 -59.33 10.50
C ARG A 17 28.44 -58.32 11.61
N GLN A 18 29.31 -58.27 12.64
CA GLN A 18 30.30 -57.20 12.84
C GLN A 18 29.64 -55.80 12.85
N LEU A 19 29.69 -54.95 13.87
CA LEU A 19 30.65 -54.73 14.95
C LEU A 19 29.95 -53.90 16.05
N ASN A 20 30.41 -54.08 17.28
CA ASN A 20 30.09 -53.22 18.41
C ASN A 20 31.21 -52.16 18.55
N ARG A 21 30.84 -50.96 19.05
CA ARG A 21 31.66 -49.97 19.78
C ARG A 21 32.16 -48.71 19.04
N LEU A 22 31.68 -47.59 19.60
CA LEU A 22 32.39 -46.35 19.92
C LEU A 22 32.35 -45.22 18.88
N PHE A 23 32.30 -43.99 19.40
CA PHE A 23 32.19 -42.64 18.80
C PHE A 23 30.76 -42.10 18.71
N LEU A 24 30.41 -40.86 19.09
CA LEU A 24 31.03 -39.76 19.83
C LEU A 24 29.95 -38.65 19.82
N PHE A 25 29.68 -38.00 20.97
CA PHE A 25 29.10 -36.66 21.15
C PHE A 25 28.12 -36.07 20.09
N LEU A 26 26.87 -35.87 20.48
CA LEU A 26 26.06 -34.72 20.03
C LEU A 26 25.22 -34.21 21.22
N LEU A 27 25.79 -33.38 22.09
CA LEU A 27 25.76 -31.91 22.07
C LEU A 27 24.34 -31.32 22.24
N PHE A 28 24.08 -30.86 23.46
CA PHE A 28 23.46 -29.58 23.82
C PHE A 28 22.88 -28.76 22.65
N ALA A 29 21.55 -28.65 22.58
CA ALA A 29 20.88 -27.46 22.05
C ALA A 29 19.48 -27.34 22.63
N LEU A 30 19.43 -26.73 23.81
CA LEU A 30 18.27 -26.02 24.32
C LEU A 30 18.06 -24.78 23.43
N SER A 31 17.03 -24.76 22.61
CA SER A 31 16.38 -23.52 22.21
C SER A 31 14.91 -23.79 21.91
N ALA A 32 14.10 -23.61 22.94
CA ALA A 32 12.70 -23.29 22.76
C ALA A 32 12.64 -21.95 22.02
N SER A 33 12.51 -22.00 20.69
CA SER A 33 12.00 -20.87 19.93
C SER A 33 10.50 -20.77 20.22
N LEU A 34 10.16 -20.22 21.38
CA LEU A 34 8.94 -19.42 21.49
C LEU A 34 9.16 -18.20 20.59
N GLY A 35 9.02 -18.42 19.28
CA GLY A 35 8.69 -17.34 18.39
C GLY A 35 7.36 -16.80 18.89
N THR A 36 7.37 -15.56 19.37
CA THR A 36 6.16 -14.76 19.49
C THR A 36 5.49 -14.73 18.12
N GLN A 37 4.62 -15.71 17.86
CA GLN A 37 3.55 -15.55 16.90
C GLN A 37 2.63 -14.52 17.54
N THR A 38 2.94 -13.24 17.35
CA THR A 38 1.89 -12.22 17.39
C THR A 38 0.92 -12.61 16.30
N ALA A 39 -0.11 -13.38 16.67
CA ALA A 39 -1.33 -13.46 15.91
C ALA A 39 -1.81 -12.01 15.79
N ALA A 40 -1.51 -11.37 14.66
CA ALA A 40 -2.10 -10.10 14.30
C ALA A 40 -3.61 -10.32 14.46
N ARG A 41 -4.22 -9.61 15.41
CA ARG A 41 -5.68 -9.59 15.48
C ARG A 41 -6.13 -9.17 14.09
N ALA A 42 -6.85 -10.05 13.40
CA ALA A 42 -7.66 -9.68 12.26
C ALA A 42 -8.78 -8.78 12.81
N GLY A 43 -8.45 -7.53 13.11
CA GLY A 43 -9.44 -6.47 13.07
C GLY A 43 -9.96 -6.48 11.65
N ASN A 44 -11.28 -6.52 11.47
CA ASN A 44 -11.87 -6.45 10.14
C ASN A 44 -11.34 -5.18 9.47
N VAL A 45 -10.48 -5.35 8.46
CA VAL A 45 -10.02 -4.23 7.64
C VAL A 45 -11.25 -3.56 7.04
N TYR A 46 -11.37 -2.24 7.24
CA TYR A 46 -12.49 -1.51 6.68
C TYR A 46 -12.33 -1.43 5.15
N VAL A 47 -13.29 -1.96 4.40
CA VAL A 47 -13.37 -1.76 2.95
C VAL A 47 -14.52 -0.82 2.67
N ASP A 48 -14.25 0.28 1.98
CA ASP A 48 -15.24 1.30 1.65
C ASP A 48 -16.45 0.73 0.89
N ARG A 49 -17.66 1.19 1.23
CA ARG A 49 -18.92 0.68 0.64
C ARG A 49 -19.01 0.88 -0.87
N THR A 50 -18.49 1.98 -1.40
CA THR A 50 -18.47 2.22 -2.85
C THR A 50 -17.51 1.25 -3.53
N LEU A 51 -16.33 1.03 -2.93
CA LEU A 51 -15.39 0.02 -3.43
C LEU A 51 -16.02 -1.38 -3.42
N GLN A 52 -16.67 -1.77 -2.32
CA GLN A 52 -17.37 -3.07 -2.25
C GLN A 52 -18.41 -3.23 -3.37
N ALA A 53 -19.22 -2.20 -3.62
CA ALA A 53 -20.21 -2.22 -4.70
C ALA A 53 -19.55 -2.35 -6.08
N GLN A 54 -18.44 -1.63 -6.33
CA GLN A 54 -17.69 -1.75 -7.58
C GLN A 54 -17.13 -3.17 -7.76
N LEU A 55 -16.50 -3.72 -6.72
CA LEU A 55 -15.91 -5.07 -6.74
C LEU A 55 -16.93 -6.17 -7.02
N ALA A 56 -18.20 -5.99 -6.61
CA ALA A 56 -19.27 -6.95 -6.87
C ALA A 56 -19.71 -6.99 -8.34
N THR A 57 -19.40 -5.95 -9.13
CA THR A 57 -19.80 -5.82 -10.54
C THR A 57 -18.65 -6.07 -11.53
N LEU A 58 -17.41 -5.92 -11.07
CA LEU A 58 -16.22 -6.06 -11.91
C LEU A 58 -15.92 -7.53 -12.24
N GLY A 59 -15.47 -7.76 -13.47
CA GLY A 59 -14.92 -9.05 -13.87
C GLY A 59 -13.63 -9.40 -13.10
N PRO A 60 -13.26 -10.70 -13.03
CA PRO A 60 -12.17 -11.17 -12.18
C PRO A 60 -10.78 -10.61 -12.54
N ILE A 61 -10.59 -10.19 -13.79
CA ILE A 61 -9.33 -9.62 -14.30
C ILE A 61 -9.39 -8.09 -14.46
N ALA A 62 -10.55 -7.47 -14.24
CA ALA A 62 -10.68 -6.03 -14.36
C ALA A 62 -9.86 -5.35 -13.27
N GLN A 63 -9.13 -4.30 -13.62
CA GLN A 63 -8.34 -3.54 -12.65
C GLN A 63 -9.14 -2.35 -12.13
N ILE A 64 -8.94 -2.04 -10.85
CA ILE A 64 -9.51 -0.87 -10.18
C ILE A 64 -8.42 -0.19 -9.35
N GLN A 65 -8.51 1.13 -9.26
CA GLN A 65 -7.69 1.94 -8.38
C GLN A 65 -8.32 2.08 -7.00
N ALA A 66 -7.52 1.93 -5.96
CA ALA A 66 -7.94 2.15 -4.58
C ALA A 66 -6.80 2.78 -3.76
N VAL A 67 -7.14 3.25 -2.56
CA VAL A 67 -6.17 3.76 -1.58
C VAL A 67 -6.19 2.83 -0.37
N VAL A 68 -5.02 2.31 -0.02
CA VAL A 68 -4.83 1.39 1.11
C VAL A 68 -4.20 2.17 2.25
N ASN A 69 -4.93 2.34 3.35
CA ASN A 69 -4.37 2.91 4.58
C ASN A 69 -3.72 1.81 5.41
N PHE A 70 -2.65 2.18 6.12
CA PHE A 70 -1.92 1.26 6.99
C PHE A 70 -1.52 1.91 8.31
N ASP A 71 -1.16 1.07 9.28
CA ASP A 71 -0.59 1.49 10.55
C ASP A 71 0.95 1.51 10.44
N PRO A 72 1.60 2.69 10.46
CA PRO A 72 3.05 2.80 10.35
C PRO A 72 3.79 2.18 11.54
N ALA A 73 3.14 1.98 12.69
CA ALA A 73 3.73 1.28 13.83
C ALA A 73 3.84 -0.24 13.59
N VAL A 74 3.03 -0.80 12.68
CA VAL A 74 3.03 -2.23 12.33
C VAL A 74 3.87 -2.50 11.09
N ARG A 75 3.78 -1.63 10.07
CA ARG A 75 4.43 -1.84 8.78
C ARG A 75 4.72 -0.51 8.07
N SER A 76 5.91 -0.37 7.49
CA SER A 76 6.22 0.79 6.65
C SER A 76 5.51 0.75 5.29
N GLY A 77 5.27 1.92 4.70
CA GLY A 77 4.65 2.04 3.38
C GLY A 77 5.44 1.32 2.28
N ALA A 78 6.78 1.37 2.31
CA ALA A 78 7.62 0.64 1.37
C ALA A 78 7.47 -0.89 1.50
N ALA A 79 7.40 -1.40 2.72
CA ALA A 79 7.19 -2.82 2.97
C ALA A 79 5.78 -3.25 2.55
N LEU A 80 4.75 -2.44 2.81
CA LEU A 80 3.39 -2.71 2.32
C LEU A 80 3.34 -2.72 0.80
N ALA A 81 3.90 -1.71 0.14
CA ALA A 81 3.94 -1.63 -1.31
C ALA A 81 4.66 -2.86 -1.92
N SER A 82 5.76 -3.32 -1.33
CA SER A 82 6.40 -4.56 -1.76
C SER A 82 5.51 -5.80 -1.60
N ALA A 83 4.74 -5.90 -0.51
CA ALA A 83 3.82 -7.02 -0.31
C ALA A 83 2.66 -6.99 -1.32
N ILE A 84 2.13 -5.80 -1.64
CA ILE A 84 1.10 -5.62 -2.65
C ILE A 84 1.63 -6.02 -4.04
N ARG A 85 2.86 -5.63 -4.40
CA ARG A 85 3.47 -6.03 -5.68
C ARG A 85 3.71 -7.53 -5.79
N ASN A 86 4.02 -8.21 -4.69
CA ASN A 86 4.14 -9.68 -4.66
C ASN A 86 2.81 -10.39 -4.92
N LEU A 87 1.67 -9.71 -4.78
CA LEU A 87 0.34 -10.21 -5.20
C LEU A 87 0.07 -9.96 -6.69
N GLY A 88 1.02 -9.36 -7.41
CA GLY A 88 0.89 -8.98 -8.83
C GLY A 88 0.12 -7.68 -9.07
N ALA A 89 -0.07 -6.85 -8.03
CA ALA A 89 -0.76 -5.56 -8.14
C ALA A 89 0.25 -4.40 -8.32
N GLY A 90 -0.22 -3.27 -8.87
CA GLY A 90 0.56 -2.04 -8.99
C GLY A 90 0.46 -1.17 -7.73
N THR A 91 1.52 -0.41 -7.43
CA THR A 91 1.56 0.49 -6.26
C THR A 91 2.06 1.88 -6.58
N ILE A 92 1.50 2.89 -5.90
CA ILE A 92 2.01 4.24 -5.75
C ILE A 92 2.27 4.48 -4.25
N THR A 93 3.46 4.93 -3.88
CA THR A 93 3.79 5.26 -2.50
C THR A 93 3.70 6.75 -2.26
N PHE A 94 3.09 7.16 -1.15
CA PHE A 94 3.05 8.55 -0.72
C PHE A 94 4.14 8.80 0.34
N HIS A 95 4.76 9.98 0.30
CA HIS A 95 5.84 10.34 1.24
C HIS A 95 5.34 10.84 2.59
N ASN A 96 4.16 11.46 2.61
CA ASN A 96 3.63 12.17 3.78
C ASN A 96 2.29 11.60 4.27
N LEU A 97 1.84 10.48 3.70
CA LEU A 97 0.60 9.82 4.07
C LEU A 97 0.87 8.36 4.38
N ASP A 98 0.22 7.84 5.43
CA ASP A 98 0.21 6.41 5.79
C ASP A 98 -0.74 5.63 4.88
N SER A 99 -0.51 5.79 3.57
CA SER A 99 -1.31 5.21 2.51
C SER A 99 -0.44 4.70 1.36
N VAL A 100 -0.98 3.75 0.60
CA VAL A 100 -0.42 3.28 -0.67
C VAL A 100 -1.56 3.26 -1.69
N GLY A 101 -1.37 3.93 -2.83
CA GLY A 101 -2.26 3.80 -3.97
C GLY A 101 -2.07 2.42 -4.60
N VAL A 102 -3.14 1.73 -4.96
CA VAL A 102 -3.09 0.39 -5.55
C VAL A 102 -3.88 0.33 -6.85
N LEU A 103 -3.32 -0.39 -7.83
CA LEU A 103 -4.01 -0.81 -9.05
C LEU A 103 -4.10 -2.35 -9.02
N ALA A 104 -5.30 -2.88 -8.84
CA ALA A 104 -5.48 -4.30 -8.53
C ALA A 104 -6.78 -4.88 -9.09
N THR A 105 -6.83 -6.20 -9.25
CA THR A 105 -8.07 -6.95 -9.51
C THR A 105 -8.89 -7.16 -8.23
N PRO A 106 -10.17 -7.57 -8.33
CA PRO A 106 -10.97 -7.88 -7.14
C PRO A 106 -10.34 -8.93 -6.22
N GLY A 107 -9.76 -9.98 -6.80
CA GLY A 107 -9.05 -11.02 -6.04
C GLY A 107 -7.84 -10.46 -5.30
N GLN A 108 -7.10 -9.55 -5.93
CA GLN A 108 -5.95 -8.87 -5.32
C GLN A 108 -6.37 -7.91 -4.21
N ILE A 109 -7.43 -7.11 -4.36
CA ILE A 109 -7.92 -6.23 -3.29
C ILE A 109 -8.30 -7.04 -2.04
N ASN A 110 -8.97 -8.17 -2.22
CA ASN A 110 -9.30 -9.08 -1.12
C ASN A 110 -8.04 -9.66 -0.45
N ALA A 111 -6.97 -9.91 -1.21
CA ALA A 111 -5.70 -10.36 -0.65
C ALA A 111 -4.95 -9.23 0.08
N VAL A 112 -4.99 -8.00 -0.44
CA VAL A 112 -4.42 -6.82 0.22
C VAL A 112 -5.08 -6.57 1.57
N ALA A 113 -6.41 -6.74 1.67
CA ALA A 113 -7.13 -6.60 2.94
C ALA A 113 -6.69 -7.59 4.04
N ARG A 114 -5.92 -8.63 3.70
CA ARG A 114 -5.38 -9.61 4.65
C ARG A 114 -3.91 -9.36 5.00
N LEU A 115 -3.28 -8.35 4.42
CA LEU A 115 -1.89 -8.01 4.72
C LEU A 115 -1.79 -7.36 6.10
N ALA A 116 -0.76 -7.75 6.86
CA ALA A 116 -0.49 -7.17 8.17
C ALA A 116 -0.23 -5.66 8.07
N GLY A 117 -0.85 -4.91 8.98
CA GLY A 117 -0.74 -3.45 9.05
C GLY A 117 -1.74 -2.71 8.18
N VAL A 118 -2.51 -3.36 7.30
CA VAL A 118 -3.59 -2.69 6.57
C VAL A 118 -4.73 -2.37 7.53
N THR A 119 -5.21 -1.13 7.52
CA THR A 119 -6.28 -0.64 8.40
C THR A 119 -7.57 -0.36 7.62
N GLY A 120 -7.45 0.03 6.35
CA GLY A 120 -8.61 0.21 5.48
C GLY A 120 -8.26 0.33 4.00
N ILE A 121 -9.25 0.10 3.14
CA ILE A 121 -9.15 0.22 1.69
C ILE A 121 -10.32 1.07 1.18
N TYR A 122 -10.00 2.15 0.49
CA TYR A 122 -10.95 3.16 0.04
C TYR A 122 -11.00 3.24 -1.48
N ALA A 123 -12.19 3.46 -2.04
CA ALA A 123 -12.35 3.69 -3.47
C ALA A 123 -11.57 4.94 -3.91
N ASN A 124 -10.92 4.88 -5.08
CA ASN A 124 -10.49 6.10 -5.75
C ASN A 124 -11.72 6.78 -6.38
N ARG A 125 -12.27 7.80 -5.71
CA ARG A 125 -13.52 8.46 -6.09
C ARG A 125 -13.25 9.61 -7.07
N GLN A 126 -14.19 9.82 -7.98
CA GLN A 126 -14.16 10.99 -8.86
C GLN A 126 -14.28 12.29 -8.04
N LEU A 127 -13.37 13.24 -8.29
CA LEU A 127 -13.45 14.58 -7.72
C LEU A 127 -14.61 15.36 -8.36
N THR A 128 -15.32 16.12 -7.54
CA THR A 128 -16.37 17.04 -7.98
C THR A 128 -15.96 18.46 -7.58
N TYR A 129 -15.85 19.34 -8.55
CA TYR A 129 -15.52 20.75 -8.31
C TYR A 129 -16.78 21.52 -7.93
N PHE A 130 -16.63 22.42 -6.96
CA PHE A 130 -17.66 23.37 -6.58
C PHE A 130 -17.22 24.75 -7.06
N MET A 131 -18.05 25.41 -7.86
CA MET A 131 -17.89 26.83 -8.16
C MET A 131 -18.82 27.64 -7.26
N PRO A 132 -18.34 28.15 -6.11
CA PRO A 132 -19.02 29.27 -5.48
C PRO A 132 -18.80 30.51 -6.35
N GLU A 133 -19.89 31.17 -6.75
CA GLU A 133 -19.82 32.54 -7.25
C GLU A 133 -19.30 33.43 -6.12
N ALA A 134 -18.17 34.11 -6.34
CA ALA A 134 -17.69 35.09 -5.39
C ALA A 134 -18.64 36.29 -5.38
N ASN A 135 -19.37 36.48 -4.28
CA ASN A 135 -20.19 37.66 -4.06
C ASN A 135 -19.29 38.85 -3.66
N SER A 136 -19.54 40.00 -4.29
CA SER A 136 -18.70 41.20 -4.26
C SER A 136 -18.63 41.94 -2.90
N TYR A 137 -18.97 41.28 -1.78
CA TYR A 137 -19.23 41.94 -0.49
C TYR A 137 -18.38 41.39 0.68
N ILE A 138 -17.14 40.97 0.41
CA ILE A 138 -16.22 40.51 1.46
C ILE A 138 -15.37 41.63 2.09
N GLY A 139 -15.45 42.86 1.56
CA GLY A 139 -14.77 44.03 2.14
C GLY A 139 -13.23 44.00 2.07
N ALA A 140 -12.65 43.24 1.13
CA ALA A 140 -11.19 43.07 0.99
C ALA A 140 -10.45 44.41 0.84
N ASP A 141 -11.05 45.38 0.15
CA ASP A 141 -10.47 46.72 -0.04
C ASP A 141 -10.17 47.44 1.29
N ALA A 142 -10.99 47.24 2.33
CA ALA A 142 -10.76 47.85 3.64
C ALA A 142 -9.50 47.28 4.31
N ALA A 143 -9.19 45.99 4.11
CA ALA A 143 -7.96 45.40 4.63
C ALA A 143 -6.72 46.05 4.02
N TRP A 144 -6.74 46.33 2.72
CA TRP A 144 -5.64 46.99 2.01
C TRP A 144 -5.54 48.47 2.34
N HIS A 145 -6.64 49.22 2.20
CA HIS A 145 -6.62 50.67 2.25
C HIS A 145 -6.74 51.25 3.65
N THR A 146 -7.46 50.60 4.56
CA THR A 146 -7.66 51.11 5.93
C THR A 146 -6.66 50.51 6.91
N LEU A 147 -6.32 49.23 6.74
CA LEU A 147 -5.44 48.52 7.69
C LEU A 147 -4.01 48.31 7.17
N GLY A 148 -3.76 48.52 5.87
CA GLY A 148 -2.45 48.29 5.26
C GLY A 148 -2.02 46.81 5.21
N ILE A 149 -2.96 45.88 5.40
CA ILE A 149 -2.69 44.43 5.50
C ILE A 149 -2.80 43.82 4.11
N THR A 150 -1.68 43.40 3.53
CA THR A 150 -1.63 42.92 2.13
C THR A 150 -1.46 41.40 1.98
N GLY A 151 -1.13 40.69 3.06
CA GLY A 151 -0.73 39.27 2.99
C GLY A 151 0.70 39.04 2.48
N LYS A 152 1.51 40.10 2.29
CA LYS A 152 2.91 39.97 1.87
C LYS A 152 3.69 39.04 2.81
N GLY A 153 4.37 38.04 2.22
CA GLY A 153 5.14 37.04 2.95
C GLY A 153 4.33 35.82 3.39
N ILE A 154 3.02 35.78 3.11
CA ILE A 154 2.15 34.62 3.37
C ILE A 154 1.95 33.83 2.08
N GLY A 155 2.19 32.52 2.14
CA GLY A 155 1.87 31.59 1.06
C GLY A 155 0.50 30.97 1.24
N VAL A 156 -0.26 30.79 0.16
CA VAL A 156 -1.56 30.12 0.15
C VAL A 156 -1.49 28.96 -0.84
N ALA A 157 -1.82 27.75 -0.39
CA ALA A 157 -1.92 26.58 -1.25
C ALA A 157 -3.35 26.44 -1.77
N ILE A 158 -3.50 26.36 -3.09
CA ILE A 158 -4.78 26.17 -3.77
C ILE A 158 -4.77 24.78 -4.42
N LEU A 159 -5.65 23.88 -3.97
CA LEU A 159 -5.82 22.54 -4.50
C LEU A 159 -7.06 22.54 -5.39
N ASP A 160 -6.86 22.86 -6.66
CA ASP A 160 -7.94 23.03 -7.66
C ASP A 160 -7.50 22.41 -9.00
N SER A 161 -8.18 22.76 -10.09
CA SER A 161 -7.86 22.28 -11.43
C SER A 161 -6.50 22.72 -11.97
N GLY A 162 -5.90 23.76 -11.39
CA GLY A 162 -4.63 24.34 -11.83
C GLY A 162 -4.63 25.87 -11.75
N ILE A 163 -3.55 26.48 -12.22
CA ILE A 163 -3.41 27.94 -12.33
C ILE A 163 -2.62 28.29 -13.61
N ASP A 164 -3.11 29.29 -14.33
CA ASP A 164 -2.37 29.89 -15.44
C ASP A 164 -1.40 30.95 -14.89
N GLY A 165 -0.16 30.54 -14.65
CA GLY A 165 0.91 31.44 -14.24
C GLY A 165 1.49 32.27 -15.39
N THR A 166 0.96 32.20 -16.61
CA THR A 166 1.29 33.14 -17.69
C THR A 166 0.46 34.41 -17.64
N HIS A 167 -0.64 34.42 -16.86
CA HIS A 167 -1.47 35.59 -16.66
C HIS A 167 -0.70 36.71 -15.92
N PRO A 168 -0.73 37.98 -16.38
CA PRO A 168 0.05 39.07 -15.77
C PRO A 168 -0.18 39.26 -14.27
N ASP A 169 -1.41 39.08 -13.80
CA ASP A 169 -1.74 39.23 -12.38
C ASP A 169 -1.33 38.04 -11.51
N LEU A 170 -0.97 36.90 -12.13
CA LEU A 170 -0.65 35.63 -11.45
C LEU A 170 0.74 35.11 -11.83
N ALA A 171 1.57 35.94 -12.46
CA ALA A 171 2.82 35.54 -13.10
C ALA A 171 3.68 34.59 -12.25
N PHE A 172 4.07 33.46 -12.85
CA PHE A 172 4.95 32.47 -12.23
C PHE A 172 6.32 33.08 -11.90
N GLY A 173 6.88 32.69 -10.75
CA GLY A 173 8.11 33.24 -10.21
C GLY A 173 7.96 34.57 -9.46
N SER A 174 6.75 35.15 -9.42
CA SER A 174 6.46 36.35 -8.61
C SER A 174 5.26 36.16 -7.69
N LYS A 175 4.07 35.93 -8.25
CA LYS A 175 2.83 35.72 -7.48
C LYS A 175 2.57 34.24 -7.29
N THR A 176 2.66 33.48 -8.38
CA THR A 176 2.65 32.02 -8.33
C THR A 176 4.07 31.54 -8.09
N VAL A 177 4.34 31.11 -6.86
CA VAL A 177 5.69 30.68 -6.45
C VAL A 177 5.97 29.22 -6.79
N GLN A 178 4.92 28.42 -6.90
CA GLN A 178 5.00 26.99 -7.22
C GLN A 178 3.71 26.58 -7.93
N ASN A 179 3.84 25.75 -8.95
CA ASN A 179 2.73 25.12 -9.63
C ASN A 179 2.98 23.61 -9.70
N VAL A 180 1.94 22.81 -9.43
CA VAL A 180 2.04 21.35 -9.35
C VAL A 180 0.93 20.74 -10.20
N LYS A 181 1.32 19.84 -11.10
CA LYS A 181 0.40 19.12 -11.99
C LYS A 181 0.44 17.63 -11.70
N ILE A 182 -0.72 17.03 -11.47
CA ILE A 182 -0.83 15.57 -11.35
C ILE A 182 -0.70 14.96 -12.74
N VAL A 183 0.16 13.95 -12.88
CA VAL A 183 0.38 13.20 -14.13
C VAL A 183 -0.68 12.11 -14.26
N PHE A 184 -1.32 12.01 -15.43
CA PHE A 184 -2.55 11.22 -15.60
C PHE A 184 -2.41 9.91 -16.37
N ASN A 185 -1.20 9.46 -16.73
CA ASN A 185 -1.07 8.14 -17.34
C ASN A 185 -0.82 7.06 -16.28
N GLN A 186 -1.84 6.20 -16.09
CA GLN A 186 -1.80 5.09 -15.14
C GLN A 186 -0.59 4.16 -15.36
N GLU A 187 -0.22 3.91 -16.62
CA GLU A 187 0.89 3.00 -16.95
C GLU A 187 2.26 3.53 -16.54
N ASP A 188 2.37 4.84 -16.33
CA ASP A 188 3.65 5.52 -16.07
C ASP A 188 3.89 5.72 -14.57
N VAL A 189 2.82 5.79 -13.77
CA VAL A 189 2.90 6.13 -12.34
C VAL A 189 2.84 4.91 -11.41
N PHE A 190 2.27 3.78 -11.84
CA PHE A 190 2.17 2.58 -11.02
C PHE A 190 3.42 1.70 -11.18
N THR A 191 4.03 1.32 -10.05
CA THR A 191 5.10 0.31 -10.02
C THR A 191 4.51 -1.08 -9.81
N THR A 192 4.80 -2.04 -10.70
CA THR A 192 4.44 -3.46 -10.54
C THR A 192 5.70 -4.30 -10.34
N ALA A 193 5.54 -5.62 -10.13
CA ALA A 193 6.67 -6.53 -10.02
C ALA A 193 7.46 -6.54 -11.35
N GLY A 194 8.70 -6.06 -11.32
CA GLY A 194 9.60 -6.03 -12.49
C GLY A 194 9.39 -4.86 -13.46
N LYS A 195 8.40 -3.99 -13.23
CA LYS A 195 8.19 -2.75 -14.00
C LYS A 195 8.10 -1.55 -13.04
N PRO A 196 9.20 -0.80 -12.82
CA PRO A 196 9.14 0.44 -12.05
C PRO A 196 8.30 1.49 -12.78
N ALA A 197 7.71 2.41 -12.01
CA ALA A 197 7.11 3.63 -12.57
C ALA A 197 8.17 4.41 -13.35
N THR A 198 7.77 4.96 -14.50
CA THR A 198 8.64 5.77 -15.37
C THR A 198 8.50 7.25 -15.08
N GLU A 199 7.39 7.66 -14.48
CA GLU A 199 7.08 9.06 -14.16
C GLU A 199 6.72 9.23 -12.68
N SER A 200 6.87 10.47 -12.20
CA SER A 200 6.37 10.85 -10.88
C SER A 200 4.86 11.08 -10.91
N LEU A 201 4.20 10.94 -9.75
CA LEU A 201 2.75 11.20 -9.63
C LEU A 201 2.39 12.66 -10.00
N PHE A 202 3.32 13.58 -9.82
CA PHE A 202 3.15 14.98 -10.15
C PHE A 202 4.44 15.57 -10.72
N VAL A 203 4.30 16.64 -11.48
CA VAL A 203 5.38 17.50 -11.97
C VAL A 203 5.24 18.86 -11.31
N GLU A 204 6.38 19.46 -10.97
CA GLU A 204 6.46 20.73 -10.27
C GLU A 204 7.15 21.80 -11.11
N GLY A 205 6.94 23.07 -10.77
CA GLY A 205 7.66 24.19 -11.34
C GLY A 205 7.24 24.55 -12.77
N LEU A 206 6.03 24.14 -13.16
CA LEU A 206 5.45 24.51 -14.45
C LEU A 206 4.94 25.95 -14.42
N ALA A 207 5.10 26.68 -15.52
CA ALA A 207 4.56 28.03 -15.63
C ALA A 207 3.03 28.02 -15.60
N ASP A 208 2.43 26.98 -16.18
CA ASP A 208 1.00 26.74 -16.27
C ASP A 208 0.67 25.27 -15.98
N THR A 209 -0.56 25.00 -15.54
CA THR A 209 -1.02 23.63 -15.25
C THR A 209 -2.39 23.33 -15.80
#